data_AF-A0A9Q0YA05-F1
#
_entry.id   AF-A0A9Q0YA05-F1
#
_cell.length_a   1.000
_cell.length_b   1.000
_cell.length_c   1.000
_cell.angle_alpha   90.00
_cell.angle_beta   90.00
_cell.angle_gamma   90.00
#
_symmetry.space_group_name_H-M   'P 1'
#
loop_
_entity.id
_entity.type
_entity.pdbx_description
1 polymer ?
#
loop_
_entity_poly.entity_id
_entity_poly.type
_entity_poly.pdbx_seq_one_letter_code
_entity_poly.pdbx_strand_id
1 'polypeptide(L)'
;MSVKINSNGCTADLEYITIKCRLYYLPREFSSVTLTSLYHHPKADIGVALNIIAYVISEYENRDPDTLSIIAGDFNQANLKTVLPSFKQHVTCPTRGQRTIDHCYCKVKSAYKAIERSGLGTSDYSVVLLILPRGADSVWQRTPVERNVTLWPQSDVEELRDCFECTDWSVFGTHCDLDEYIITVTVTYAFVKTSTCRPEK
;
A
#
# COMPACT_ATOMS: atom_id res chain seq x y z
N MET A 1 6.18 -13.80 5.97
CA MET A 1 6.10 -12.41 5.44
C MET A 1 7.25 -11.61 6.05
N SER A 2 8.16 -11.07 5.24
CA SER A 2 9.21 -10.16 5.74
C SER A 2 8.75 -8.71 5.55
N VAL A 3 8.88 -7.91 6.60
CA VAL A 3 8.61 -6.47 6.58
C VAL A 3 9.86 -5.76 7.08
N LYS A 4 10.34 -4.79 6.31
CA LYS A 4 11.49 -3.97 6.67
C LYS A 4 11.10 -2.51 6.58
N ILE A 5 11.38 -1.74 7.62
CA ILE A 5 11.29 -0.28 7.57
C ILE A 5 12.44 0.22 6.70
N ASN A 6 12.09 0.91 5.63
CA ASN A 6 13.04 1.46 4.67
C ASN A 6 13.49 2.86 5.11
N SER A 7 12.54 3.71 5.51
CA SER A 7 12.79 5.05 6.07
C SER A 7 11.54 5.58 6.76
N ASN A 8 11.71 6.61 7.57
CA ASN A 8 10.65 7.48 8.03
C ASN A 8 11.16 8.93 8.08
N GLY A 9 10.25 9.88 8.16
CA GLY A 9 10.57 11.29 8.34
C GLY A 9 9.42 12.02 9.01
N CYS A 10 9.76 12.95 9.89
CA CYS A 10 8.82 13.85 10.54
C CYS A 10 9.39 15.25 10.45
N THR A 11 8.70 16.11 9.70
CA THR A 11 9.05 17.51 9.49
C THR A 11 7.82 18.37 9.80
N ALA A 12 7.99 19.69 9.85
CA ALA A 12 6.85 20.60 10.01
C ALA A 12 5.83 20.47 8.87
N ASP A 13 6.27 20.03 7.68
CA ASP A 13 5.44 20.02 6.48
C ASP A 13 4.88 18.63 6.12
N LEU A 14 5.57 17.58 6.57
CA LEU A 14 5.30 16.20 6.16
C LEU A 14 5.74 15.19 7.22
N GLU A 15 4.86 14.23 7.50
CA GLU A 15 5.18 12.99 8.19
C GLU A 15 5.02 11.82 7.22
N TYR A 16 5.99 10.91 7.18
CA TYR A 16 5.87 9.71 6.37
C TYR A 16 6.64 8.52 6.95
N ILE A 17 6.20 7.33 6.58
CA ILE A 17 6.92 6.08 6.83
C ILE A 17 6.85 5.21 5.59
N THR A 18 8.01 4.69 5.19
CA THR A 18 8.15 3.79 4.05
C THR A 18 8.61 2.43 4.54
N ILE A 19 7.85 1.39 4.20
CA ILE A 19 8.18 0.00 4.49
C ILE A 19 8.26 -0.79 3.19
N LYS A 20 9.14 -1.78 3.15
CA LYS A 20 9.21 -2.78 2.10
C LYS A 20 8.70 -4.10 2.65
N CYS A 21 7.80 -4.74 1.93
CA CYS A 21 7.29 -6.06 2.29
C CYS A 21 7.18 -6.95 1.05
N ARG A 22 7.23 -8.27 1.27
CA ARG A 22 6.91 -9.26 0.23
C ARG A 22 5.63 -9.99 0.62
N LEU A 23 4.55 -9.70 -0.09
CA LEU A 23 3.27 -10.39 0.05
C LEU A 23 3.37 -11.80 -0.54
N TYR A 24 2.63 -12.75 0.04
CA TYR A 24 2.59 -14.14 -0.44
C TYR A 24 2.02 -14.24 -1.85
N TYR A 25 1.00 -13.45 -2.16
CA TYR A 25 0.29 -13.45 -3.44
C TYR A 25 0.60 -12.18 -4.25
N LEU A 26 1.88 -11.87 -4.40
CA LEU A 26 2.29 -10.75 -5.24
C LEU A 26 2.32 -11.19 -6.71
N PRO A 27 1.81 -10.37 -7.66
CA PRO A 27 1.96 -10.64 -9.08
C PRO A 27 3.43 -10.87 -9.44
N ARG A 28 3.71 -11.87 -10.29
CA ARG A 28 5.07 -12.36 -10.62
C ARG A 28 6.01 -11.24 -11.08
N GLU A 29 5.44 -10.18 -11.62
CA GLU A 29 6.13 -9.02 -12.17
C GLU A 29 6.86 -8.22 -11.10
N PHE A 30 6.31 -8.20 -9.88
CA PHE A 30 6.87 -7.46 -8.75
C PHE A 30 7.63 -8.39 -7.82
N SER A 31 8.83 -7.96 -7.42
CA SER A 31 9.67 -8.67 -6.47
C SER A 31 9.23 -8.45 -5.01
N SER A 32 8.60 -7.31 -4.75
CA SER A 32 8.13 -6.85 -3.45
C SER A 32 7.21 -5.63 -3.61
N VAL A 33 6.67 -5.14 -2.50
CA VAL A 33 5.88 -3.92 -2.41
C VAL A 33 6.58 -2.93 -1.48
N THR A 34 6.63 -1.67 -1.89
CA THR A 34 7.01 -0.55 -1.03
C THR A 34 5.75 0.25 -0.70
N LEU A 35 5.35 0.21 0.56
CA LEU A 35 4.23 0.97 1.08
C LEU A 35 4.77 2.24 1.74
N THR A 36 4.28 3.39 1.30
CA THR A 36 4.58 4.67 1.94
C THR A 36 3.30 5.24 2.53
N SER A 37 3.26 5.36 3.86
CA SER A 37 2.20 6.07 4.57
C SER A 37 2.57 7.53 4.72
N LEU A 38 1.62 8.44 4.51
CA LEU A 38 1.83 9.88 4.50
C LEU A 38 0.79 10.61 5.37
N TYR A 39 1.23 11.64 6.09
CA TYR A 39 0.38 12.65 6.69
C TYR A 39 0.92 14.05 6.37
N HIS A 40 0.11 14.87 5.71
CA HIS A 40 0.40 16.28 5.45
C HIS A 40 -0.51 17.15 6.33
N HIS A 41 0.09 17.99 7.17
CA HIS A 41 -0.68 18.84 8.09
C HIS A 41 -1.49 19.91 7.32
N PRO A 42 -2.74 20.23 7.68
CA PRO A 42 -3.60 21.15 6.91
C PRO A 42 -3.04 22.57 6.70
N LYS A 43 -2.06 22.99 7.52
CA LYS A 43 -1.42 24.31 7.49
C LYS A 43 0.04 24.28 7.02
N ALA A 44 0.55 23.11 6.65
CA ALA A 44 1.92 22.94 6.19
C ALA A 44 2.11 23.47 4.76
N ASP A 45 3.35 23.70 4.37
CA ASP A 45 3.69 24.06 2.99
C ASP A 45 3.56 22.84 2.07
N ILE A 46 2.61 22.93 1.13
CA ILE A 46 2.32 21.85 0.18
C ILE A 46 3.51 21.60 -0.75
N GLY A 47 4.20 22.64 -1.19
CA GLY A 47 5.32 22.52 -2.12
C GLY A 47 6.52 21.81 -1.49
N VAL A 48 6.85 22.18 -0.25
CA VAL A 48 7.91 21.52 0.53
C VAL A 48 7.57 20.05 0.76
N ALA A 49 6.36 19.76 1.23
CA ALA A 49 5.89 18.40 1.47
C ALA A 49 5.97 17.52 0.21
N LEU A 50 5.49 18.04 -0.93
CA LEU A 50 5.51 17.33 -2.20
C LEU A 50 6.92 17.10 -2.75
N ASN A 51 7.84 18.06 -2.56
CA ASN A 51 9.24 17.89 -2.95
C ASN A 51 9.94 16.81 -2.13
N ILE A 52 9.73 16.80 -0.80
CA ILE A 52 10.30 15.78 0.09
C ILE A 52 9.81 14.40 -0.33
N ILE A 53 8.50 14.20 -0.48
CA ILE A 53 7.97 12.88 -0.81
C ILE A 53 8.34 12.44 -2.23
N ALA A 54 8.40 13.36 -3.19
CA ALA A 54 8.83 13.04 -4.55
C ALA A 54 10.27 12.53 -4.57
N TYR A 55 11.19 13.21 -3.86
CA TYR A 55 12.57 12.76 -3.70
C TYR A 55 12.65 11.36 -3.09
N VAL A 56 11.95 11.12 -1.97
CA VAL A 56 11.94 9.82 -1.28
C VAL A 56 11.43 8.70 -2.20
N ILE A 57 10.32 8.94 -2.92
CA ILE A 57 9.77 7.94 -3.84
C ILE A 57 10.76 7.66 -4.98
N SER A 58 11.34 8.69 -5.58
CA SER A 58 12.32 8.53 -6.67
C SER A 58 13.55 7.72 -6.23
N GLU A 59 14.07 7.97 -5.03
CA GLU A 59 15.19 7.19 -4.49
C GLU A 59 14.86 5.69 -4.38
N TYR A 60 13.68 5.34 -3.88
CA TYR A 60 13.27 3.94 -3.77
C TYR A 60 12.96 3.30 -5.12
N GLU A 61 12.33 4.02 -6.05
CA GLU A 61 12.07 3.49 -7.40
C GLU A 61 13.36 3.27 -8.20
N ASN A 62 14.36 4.13 -8.02
CA ASN A 62 15.67 3.98 -8.66
C ASN A 62 16.46 2.82 -8.06
N ARG A 63 16.37 2.63 -6.74
CA ARG A 63 17.07 1.55 -6.03
C ARG A 63 16.50 0.17 -6.33
N ASP A 64 15.17 0.06 -6.44
CA ASP A 64 14.46 -1.21 -6.60
C ASP A 64 13.32 -1.10 -7.66
N PRO A 65 13.63 -1.02 -8.97
CA PRO A 65 12.66 -0.75 -10.04
C PRO A 65 11.59 -1.84 -10.24
N ASP A 66 11.83 -3.03 -9.71
CA ASP A 66 10.94 -4.19 -9.72
C ASP A 66 10.03 -4.26 -8.49
N THR A 67 9.99 -3.20 -7.68
CA THR A 67 9.12 -3.08 -6.51
C THR A 67 7.87 -2.29 -6.87
N LEU A 68 6.72 -2.75 -6.39
CA LEU A 68 5.47 -2.01 -6.52
C LEU A 68 5.40 -0.90 -5.46
N SER A 69 5.41 0.36 -5.88
CA SER A 69 5.24 1.51 -4.98
C SER A 69 3.77 1.88 -4.81
N ILE A 70 3.29 1.84 -3.57
CA ILE A 70 1.96 2.31 -3.18
C ILE A 70 2.14 3.40 -2.13
N ILE A 71 1.56 4.57 -2.38
CA ILE A 71 1.64 5.72 -1.48
C ILE A 71 0.23 6.09 -1.03
N ALA A 72 -0.05 5.98 0.26
CA ALA A 72 -1.36 6.25 0.80
C ALA A 72 -1.28 7.06 2.10
N GLY A 73 -2.27 7.87 2.39
CA GLY A 73 -2.17 8.80 3.52
C GLY A 73 -3.26 9.85 3.55
N ASP A 74 -3.24 10.68 4.59
CA ASP A 74 -4.06 11.89 4.65
C ASP A 74 -3.22 13.01 4.03
N PHE A 75 -3.57 13.35 2.79
CA PHE A 75 -2.86 14.36 2.03
C PHE A 75 -3.42 15.76 2.31
N ASN A 76 -4.56 15.88 3.00
CA ASN A 76 -5.31 17.11 3.17
C ASN A 76 -5.48 17.87 1.84
N GLN A 77 -4.62 18.85 1.56
CA GLN A 77 -4.66 19.70 0.37
C GLN A 77 -3.63 19.30 -0.70
N ALA A 78 -2.68 18.43 -0.36
CA ALA A 78 -1.58 18.03 -1.24
C ALA A 78 -2.04 17.06 -2.33
N ASN A 79 -1.48 17.20 -3.53
CA ASN A 79 -1.80 16.33 -4.66
C ASN A 79 -0.53 15.80 -5.30
N LEU A 80 -0.24 14.51 -5.08
CA LEU A 80 0.98 13.87 -5.56
C LEU A 80 1.12 13.88 -7.07
N LYS A 81 0.02 13.95 -7.84
CA LYS A 81 0.06 13.98 -9.32
C LYS A 81 0.81 15.19 -9.85
N THR A 82 0.90 16.28 -9.08
CA THR A 82 1.56 17.52 -9.49
C THR A 82 3.08 17.35 -9.63
N VAL A 83 3.68 16.47 -8.83
CA VAL A 83 5.12 16.16 -8.84
C VAL A 83 5.42 14.78 -9.43
N LEU A 84 4.47 13.84 -9.37
CA LEU A 84 4.61 12.48 -9.86
C LEU A 84 3.41 12.06 -10.74
N PRO A 85 3.29 12.57 -11.97
CA PRO A 85 2.11 12.36 -12.84
C PRO A 85 1.93 10.90 -13.31
N SER A 86 2.97 10.07 -13.23
CA SER A 86 2.89 8.64 -13.51
C SER A 86 2.02 7.90 -12.49
N PHE A 87 1.93 8.39 -11.25
CA PHE A 87 1.12 7.78 -10.20
C PHE A 87 -0.36 8.14 -10.37
N LYS A 88 -1.21 7.13 -10.20
CA LYS A 88 -2.66 7.20 -10.39
C LYS A 88 -3.33 7.11 -9.02
N GLN A 89 -4.23 8.06 -8.78
CA GLN A 89 -5.05 8.11 -7.57
C GLN A 89 -6.18 7.08 -7.68
N HIS A 90 -6.35 6.25 -6.66
CA HIS A 90 -7.38 5.21 -6.60
C HIS A 90 -8.53 5.51 -5.62
N VAL A 91 -8.35 6.43 -4.67
CA VAL A 91 -9.42 6.87 -3.77
C VAL A 91 -10.24 7.96 -4.47
N THR A 92 -11.50 7.66 -4.74
CA THR A 92 -12.47 8.56 -5.39
C THR A 92 -13.71 8.81 -4.56
N CYS A 93 -13.87 8.12 -3.43
CA CYS A 93 -14.98 8.32 -2.51
C CYS A 93 -14.62 9.36 -1.43
N PRO A 94 -15.60 9.97 -0.77
CA PRO A 94 -15.36 10.81 0.39
C PRO A 94 -14.66 10.04 1.51
N THR A 95 -13.80 10.73 2.25
CA THR A 95 -13.03 10.15 3.37
C THR A 95 -13.14 11.00 4.63
N ARG A 96 -13.60 12.25 4.51
CA ARG A 96 -13.99 13.10 5.63
C ARG A 96 -15.12 14.04 5.23
N GLY A 97 -16.33 13.75 5.73
CA GLY A 97 -17.54 14.45 5.27
C GLY A 97 -17.72 14.26 3.77
N GLN A 98 -17.83 15.34 3.00
CA GLN A 98 -17.96 15.30 1.54
C GLN A 98 -16.61 15.44 0.80
N ARG A 99 -15.48 15.46 1.52
CA ARG A 99 -14.15 15.64 0.94
C ARG A 99 -13.40 14.31 0.86
N THR A 100 -12.65 14.14 -0.20
CA THR A 100 -11.63 13.08 -0.34
C THR A 100 -10.28 13.70 0.01
N ILE A 101 -9.84 13.51 1.24
CA ILE A 101 -8.52 14.01 1.71
C ILE A 101 -7.51 12.88 1.88
N ASP A 102 -8.03 11.65 2.05
CA ASP A 102 -7.24 10.44 2.02
C ASP A 102 -7.08 9.99 0.58
N HIS A 103 -5.84 9.64 0.24
CA HIS A 103 -5.43 9.37 -1.11
C HIS A 103 -4.63 8.08 -1.15
N CYS A 104 -4.65 7.39 -2.29
CA CYS A 104 -3.86 6.19 -2.53
C CYS A 104 -3.38 6.22 -3.97
N TYR A 105 -2.07 6.20 -4.15
CA TYR A 105 -1.38 6.38 -5.41
C TYR A 105 -0.57 5.13 -5.77
N CYS A 106 -0.70 4.69 -7.03
CA CYS A 106 0.08 3.60 -7.60
C CYS A 106 0.31 3.84 -9.11
N LYS A 107 1.40 3.33 -9.70
CA LYS A 107 1.63 3.43 -11.15
C LYS A 107 0.69 2.56 -11.99
N VAL A 108 0.09 1.54 -11.37
CA VAL A 108 -0.80 0.60 -12.06
C VAL A 108 -2.20 1.21 -12.16
N LYS A 109 -2.66 1.43 -13.39
CA LYS A 109 -4.00 1.97 -13.65
C LYS A 109 -5.06 0.98 -13.17
N SER A 110 -6.13 1.50 -12.57
CA SER A 110 -7.25 0.68 -12.09
C SER A 110 -6.83 -0.45 -11.13
N ALA A 111 -5.67 -0.35 -10.49
CA ALA A 111 -5.16 -1.31 -9.52
C ALA A 111 -6.16 -1.62 -8.40
N TYR A 112 -6.84 -0.58 -7.92
CA TYR A 112 -7.77 -0.68 -6.81
C TYR A 112 -9.06 0.06 -7.12
N LYS A 113 -10.18 -0.52 -6.66
CA LYS A 113 -11.46 0.14 -6.48
C LYS A 113 -11.60 0.55 -5.02
N ALA A 114 -11.74 1.84 -4.77
CA ALA A 114 -12.02 2.37 -3.44
C ALA A 114 -13.51 2.24 -3.12
N ILE A 115 -13.81 1.73 -1.93
CA ILE A 115 -15.16 1.66 -1.39
C ILE A 115 -15.17 2.31 0.00
N GLU A 116 -16.05 3.28 0.17
CA GLU A 116 -16.27 3.93 1.45
C GLU A 116 -16.93 2.95 2.45
N ARG A 117 -16.47 3.04 3.69
CA ARG A 117 -17.00 2.34 4.85
C ARG A 117 -17.18 3.33 5.99
N SER A 118 -18.13 3.02 6.86
CA SER A 118 -18.36 3.79 8.08
C SER A 118 -17.07 3.96 8.87
N GLY A 119 -16.88 5.15 9.44
CA GLY A 119 -15.74 5.43 10.30
C GLY A 119 -15.66 4.46 11.47
N LEU A 120 -14.43 4.22 11.94
CA LEU A 120 -14.19 3.38 13.11
C LEU A 120 -14.31 4.21 14.39
N GLY A 121 -15.12 3.73 15.33
CA GLY A 121 -15.29 4.37 16.64
C GLY A 121 -15.85 5.79 16.52
N THR A 122 -15.13 6.76 17.09
CA THR A 122 -15.52 8.18 17.11
C THR A 122 -14.83 9.03 16.03
N SER A 123 -14.16 8.37 15.06
CA SER A 123 -13.47 9.06 13.98
C SER A 123 -14.46 9.80 13.07
N ASP A 124 -14.13 11.03 12.70
CA ASP A 124 -14.84 11.79 11.65
C ASP A 124 -14.37 11.42 10.23
N TYR A 125 -13.44 10.48 10.12
CA TYR A 125 -12.94 9.92 8.86
C TYR A 125 -13.64 8.60 8.52
N SER A 126 -14.07 8.46 7.26
CA SER A 126 -14.54 7.20 6.68
C SER A 126 -13.36 6.28 6.43
N VAL A 127 -13.56 4.97 6.61
CA VAL A 127 -12.56 3.98 6.22
C VAL A 127 -12.68 3.74 4.72
N VAL A 128 -11.55 3.68 4.02
CA VAL A 128 -11.51 3.31 2.61
C VAL A 128 -11.03 1.87 2.48
N LEU A 129 -11.92 1.00 1.99
CA LEU A 129 -11.54 -0.34 1.58
C LEU A 129 -11.08 -0.31 0.12
N LEU A 130 -9.84 -0.71 -0.13
CA LEU A 130 -9.28 -0.87 -1.46
C LEU A 130 -9.42 -2.32 -1.90
N ILE A 131 -10.19 -2.57 -2.96
CA ILE A 131 -10.44 -3.90 -3.50
C ILE A 131 -9.78 -4.03 -4.86
N LEU A 132 -9.17 -5.18 -5.13
CA LEU A 132 -8.73 -5.50 -6.48
C LEU A 132 -9.95 -5.69 -7.42
N PRO A 133 -9.96 -5.08 -8.61
CA PRO A 133 -11.00 -5.36 -9.58
C PRO A 133 -11.03 -6.86 -9.94
N ARG A 134 -12.21 -7.42 -10.19
CA ARG A 134 -12.33 -8.78 -10.72
C ARG A 134 -11.55 -8.89 -12.04
N GLY A 135 -10.66 -9.89 -12.15
CA GLY A 135 -9.75 -10.06 -13.29
C GLY A 135 -8.44 -9.24 -13.22
N ALA A 136 -8.10 -8.71 -12.04
CA ALA A 136 -6.91 -7.86 -11.82
C ALA A 136 -5.58 -8.54 -12.16
N ASP A 137 -5.51 -9.87 -12.29
CA ASP A 137 -4.28 -10.56 -12.71
C ASP A 137 -3.70 -9.97 -14.01
N SER A 138 -4.59 -9.59 -14.94
CA SER A 138 -4.22 -8.90 -16.19
C SER A 138 -3.81 -7.43 -16.00
N VAL A 139 -4.31 -6.77 -14.95
CA VAL A 139 -4.06 -5.35 -14.64
C VAL A 139 -2.67 -5.16 -14.05
N TRP A 140 -2.17 -6.16 -13.32
CA TRP A 140 -0.85 -6.14 -12.69
C TRP A 140 0.29 -6.64 -13.60
N GLN A 141 -0.04 -7.16 -14.79
CA GLN A 141 0.94 -7.63 -15.77
C GLN A 141 1.71 -6.47 -16.42
N ARG A 142 3.04 -6.48 -16.26
CA ARG A 142 4.02 -5.76 -17.09
C ARG A 142 4.32 -6.59 -18.35
N THR A 143 4.88 -5.96 -19.38
CA THR A 143 5.43 -6.67 -20.54
C THR A 143 6.40 -7.75 -20.06
N PRO A 144 6.33 -9.00 -20.56
CA PRO A 144 7.18 -10.09 -20.07
C PRO A 144 8.67 -9.71 -20.14
N VAL A 145 9.38 -9.90 -19.03
CA VAL A 145 10.84 -9.75 -18.96
C VAL A 145 11.43 -11.13 -18.66
N GLU A 146 12.37 -11.59 -19.49
CA GLU A 146 13.10 -12.83 -19.20
C GLU A 146 13.92 -12.66 -17.92
N ARG A 147 13.70 -13.55 -16.95
CA ARG A 147 14.47 -13.61 -15.70
C ARG A 147 14.94 -15.04 -15.47
N ASN A 148 16.22 -15.20 -15.18
CA ASN A 148 16.77 -16.48 -14.69
C ASN A 148 16.35 -16.65 -13.23
N VAL A 149 15.57 -17.69 -12.93
CA VAL A 149 15.13 -18.03 -11.57
C VAL A 149 15.84 -19.30 -11.14
N THR A 150 16.47 -19.26 -9.97
CA THR A 150 17.03 -20.44 -9.31
C THR A 150 15.88 -21.31 -8.80
N LEU A 151 15.82 -22.56 -9.27
CA LEU A 151 14.83 -23.54 -8.80
C LEU A 151 15.16 -23.96 -7.36
N TRP A 152 14.11 -24.22 -6.57
CA TRP A 152 14.27 -24.74 -5.22
C TRP A 152 14.77 -26.19 -5.27
N PRO A 153 15.63 -26.60 -4.32
CA PRO A 153 15.98 -28.00 -4.14
C PRO A 153 14.73 -28.86 -3.96
N GLN A 154 14.73 -30.07 -4.50
CA GLN A 154 13.57 -30.96 -4.47
C GLN A 154 13.16 -31.35 -3.04
N SER A 155 14.11 -31.41 -2.11
CA SER A 155 13.86 -31.62 -0.67
C SER A 155 12.92 -30.57 -0.07
N ASP A 156 13.13 -29.30 -0.42
CA ASP A 156 12.38 -28.18 0.16
C ASP A 156 10.96 -28.13 -0.41
N VAL A 157 10.80 -28.57 -1.66
CA VAL A 157 9.48 -28.72 -2.32
C VAL A 157 8.68 -29.85 -1.68
N GLU A 158 9.33 -30.97 -1.34
CA GLU A 158 8.69 -32.12 -0.70
C GLU A 158 8.28 -31.78 0.75
N GLU A 159 9.14 -31.12 1.53
CA GLU A 159 8.83 -30.68 2.89
C GLU A 159 7.66 -29.68 2.92
N LEU A 160 7.62 -28.74 1.97
CA LEU A 160 6.49 -27.81 1.84
C LEU A 160 5.20 -28.55 1.47
N ARG A 161 5.26 -29.54 0.56
CA ARG A 161 4.09 -30.33 0.17
C ARG A 161 3.50 -31.09 1.37
N ASP A 162 4.36 -31.72 2.17
CA ASP A 162 3.94 -32.44 3.38
C ASP A 162 3.29 -31.49 4.41
N CYS A 163 3.79 -30.24 4.51
CA CYS A 163 3.18 -29.19 5.33
C CYS A 163 1.77 -28.79 4.83
N PHE A 164 1.56 -28.75 3.50
CA PHE A 164 0.24 -28.45 2.92
C PHE A 164 -0.76 -29.59 3.13
N GLU A 165 -0.31 -30.84 3.02
CA GLU A 165 -1.17 -32.02 3.19
C GLU A 165 -1.62 -32.22 4.64
N CYS A 166 -0.82 -31.81 5.63
CA CYS A 166 -1.15 -31.95 7.05
C CYS A 166 -1.86 -30.72 7.66
N THR A 167 -1.99 -29.63 6.91
CA THR A 167 -2.71 -28.44 7.36
C THR A 167 -4.22 -28.67 7.23
N ASP A 168 -4.97 -28.48 8.31
CA ASP A 168 -6.44 -28.51 8.28
C ASP A 168 -6.97 -27.24 7.60
N TRP A 169 -7.38 -27.38 6.34
CA TRP A 169 -7.94 -26.28 5.54
C TRP A 169 -9.44 -26.05 5.79
N SER A 170 -10.09 -26.89 6.61
CA SER A 170 -11.53 -26.81 6.84
C SER A 170 -11.96 -25.53 7.57
N VAL A 171 -11.04 -24.85 8.26
CA VAL A 171 -11.22 -23.52 8.85
C VAL A 171 -11.59 -22.44 7.82
N PHE A 172 -11.28 -22.66 6.53
CA PHE A 172 -11.67 -21.74 5.47
C PHE A 172 -13.04 -22.05 4.84
N GLY A 173 -13.63 -23.21 5.18
CA GLY A 173 -14.81 -23.74 4.50
C GLY A 173 -16.16 -23.15 4.95
N THR A 174 -16.21 -22.36 6.03
CA THR A 174 -17.52 -21.97 6.60
C THR A 174 -17.98 -20.54 6.34
N HIS A 175 -17.13 -19.52 6.15
CA HIS A 175 -17.66 -18.14 5.95
C HIS A 175 -16.78 -17.14 5.17
N CYS A 176 -15.75 -17.56 4.44
CA CYS A 176 -14.88 -16.61 3.76
C CYS A 176 -14.67 -16.99 2.30
N ASP A 177 -15.19 -16.18 1.39
CA ASP A 177 -14.77 -16.14 -0.01
C ASP A 177 -13.30 -15.65 0.00
N LEU A 178 -12.36 -16.60 0.11
CA LEU A 178 -10.93 -16.33 0.27
C LEU A 178 -10.36 -15.46 -0.87
N ASP A 179 -10.96 -15.57 -2.06
CA ASP A 179 -10.63 -14.79 -3.24
C ASP A 179 -10.87 -13.28 -3.03
N GLU A 180 -11.75 -12.90 -2.09
CA GLU A 180 -12.03 -11.50 -1.78
C GLU A 180 -11.00 -10.88 -0.80
N TYR A 181 -10.17 -11.70 -0.14
CA TYR A 181 -9.28 -11.27 0.94
C TYR A 181 -7.77 -11.37 0.65
N ILE A 182 -7.36 -12.03 -0.44
CA ILE A 182 -5.97 -12.40 -0.63
C ILE A 182 -5.04 -11.24 -1.04
N ILE A 183 -5.60 -10.08 -1.44
CA ILE A 183 -4.83 -8.83 -1.51
C ILE A 183 -5.66 -7.72 -0.86
N THR A 184 -6.06 -7.94 0.39
CA THR A 184 -6.30 -6.82 1.29
C THR A 184 -4.91 -6.24 1.59
N VAL A 185 -4.40 -5.37 0.71
CA VAL A 185 -3.60 -4.26 1.23
C VAL A 185 -4.61 -3.43 2.01
N THR A 186 -4.90 -3.88 3.22
CA THR A 186 -5.44 -3.02 4.23
C THR A 186 -4.30 -2.03 4.47
N VAL A 187 -4.29 -0.96 3.66
CA VAL A 187 -4.00 0.36 4.21
C VAL A 187 -5.19 0.67 5.11
N THR A 188 -5.37 -0.15 6.16
CA THR A 188 -6.01 0.34 7.35
C THR A 188 -5.12 1.50 7.71
N TYR A 189 -5.69 2.69 7.73
CA TYR A 189 -5.15 3.85 8.43
C TYR A 189 -5.17 3.52 9.94
N ALA A 190 -4.44 2.47 10.30
CA ALA A 190 -4.15 1.98 11.62
C ALA A 190 -2.63 1.94 11.79
N PHE A 191 -1.91 2.93 11.24
CA PHE A 191 -1.07 3.68 12.17
C PHE A 191 -2.05 4.48 13.01
N VAL A 192 -2.52 3.83 14.07
CA VAL A 192 -3.17 4.49 15.19
C VAL A 192 -2.41 5.80 15.40
N LYS A 193 -3.14 6.92 15.54
CA LYS A 193 -2.60 8.14 16.14
C LYS A 193 -2.07 7.80 17.54
N THR A 194 -0.94 7.10 17.64
CA THR A 194 -0.14 7.01 18.86
C THR A 194 0.93 8.05 18.70
N SER A 195 0.86 9.05 19.57
CA SER A 195 1.67 10.28 19.60
C SER A 195 1.39 11.29 18.48
N THR A 196 0.32 12.07 18.67
CA THR A 196 0.52 13.52 18.51
C THR A 196 1.69 13.91 19.40
N CYS A 197 2.90 13.96 18.85
CA CYS A 197 3.99 14.70 19.47
C CYS A 197 3.60 16.18 19.38
N ARG A 198 2.80 16.64 20.35
CA ARG A 198 2.75 18.07 20.64
C ARG A 198 4.13 18.43 21.17
N PRO A 199 4.82 19.44 20.61
CA PRO A 199 5.82 20.13 21.42
C PRO A 199 5.07 20.72 22.61
N GLU A 200 5.45 20.28 23.82
CA GLU A 200 5.05 20.96 25.05
C GLU A 200 5.49 22.44 24.94
N LYS A 201 4.59 23.33 25.37
CA LYS A 201 4.92 24.74 25.57
C LYS A 201 5.77 24.88 26.83
#